data_AF-A0A3D9D5G6-F1
#
_entry.id   AF-A0A3D9D5G6-F1
#
_cell.length_a   1.000
_cell.length_b   1.000
_cell.length_c   1.000
_cell.angle_alpha   90.00
_cell.angle_beta   90.00
_cell.angle_gamma   90.00
#
_symmetry.space_group_name_H-M   'P 1'
#
loop_
_entity.id
_entity.type
_entity.pdbx_description
1 polymer ?
#
loop_
_entity_poly.entity_id
_entity_poly.type
_entity_poly.pdbx_seq_one_letter_code
_entity_poly.pdbx_strand_id
1 'polypeptide(L)'
;MNLVINNLKIKKSESKVIFALAIIFCVLIAFFKESIFPEKYFFDSYGIQDLVEHPYKSVGDTSVTNTANFYKILHVDRFVWTPILALLSYLIGILVVFKKYNVEAISFTKFLLITAYSVMAMVYISTFSKDLVVFLLVVLPFIFFEKKYLFVWTLFVLFYATFFRNYWFITILLFWGFKFFIVKRPKLLLFVIPVYYVLISFVYNYIFGTPLSMIRYMTNLDRDADSAQTAIAIFIKGSNFFMEAMNYFVTLIFLIAPIPLILLAKPFYIILALLIIVFFYNFIKLYIKEYFNKDYTNIFSFVISFMLVQSLFEPDYGSFVRHLAPLYPLIFVCIAKNTKFLKTENPLI
;
A
#
# COMPACT_ATOMS: atom_id res chain seq x y z
N MET A 1 32.47 -12.21 -9.78
CA MET A 1 32.24 -12.50 -8.35
C MET A 1 30.89 -13.17 -8.21
N ASN A 2 30.87 -14.50 -8.28
CA ASN A 2 29.65 -15.32 -8.28
C ASN A 2 29.17 -15.50 -6.84
N LEU A 3 28.21 -14.67 -6.41
CA LEU A 3 27.45 -14.89 -5.19
C LEU A 3 26.41 -15.98 -5.47
N VAL A 4 26.85 -17.23 -5.35
CA VAL A 4 25.98 -18.39 -5.24
C VAL A 4 25.30 -18.30 -3.88
N ILE A 5 24.13 -17.67 -3.82
CA ILE A 5 23.23 -17.79 -2.67
C ILE A 5 22.67 -19.21 -2.72
N ASN A 6 23.30 -20.10 -1.96
CA ASN A 6 22.84 -21.47 -1.76
C ASN A 6 21.36 -21.45 -1.35
N ASN A 7 20.55 -22.18 -2.12
CA ASN A 7 19.17 -22.48 -1.76
C ASN A 7 19.17 -23.34 -0.49
N LEU A 8 19.08 -22.69 0.68
CA LEU A 8 18.80 -23.36 1.96
C LEU A 8 17.49 -24.14 1.81
N LYS A 9 17.60 -25.47 1.68
CA LYS A 9 16.45 -26.38 1.69
C LYS A 9 16.03 -26.59 3.15
N ILE A 10 15.09 -25.77 3.60
CA ILE A 10 14.49 -25.88 4.94
C ILE A 10 13.66 -27.17 5.01
N LYS A 11 13.86 -28.00 6.05
CA LYS A 11 13.03 -29.21 6.25
C LYS A 11 11.58 -28.82 6.55
N LYS A 12 10.62 -29.68 6.21
CA LYS A 12 9.18 -29.40 6.39
C LYS A 12 8.79 -29.07 7.84
N SER A 13 9.46 -29.65 8.84
CA SER A 13 9.27 -29.34 10.27
C SER A 13 9.83 -27.96 10.65
N GLU A 14 11.05 -27.64 10.20
CA GLU A 14 11.69 -26.33 10.38
C GLU A 14 10.90 -25.21 9.71
N SER A 15 10.27 -25.49 8.56
CA SER A 15 9.42 -24.54 7.85
C SER A 15 8.16 -24.15 8.65
N LYS A 16 7.57 -25.09 9.40
CA LYS A 16 6.42 -24.79 10.28
C LYS A 16 6.83 -23.91 11.46
N VAL A 17 7.99 -24.19 12.07
CA VAL A 17 8.53 -23.40 13.18
C VAL A 17 8.82 -21.97 12.73
N ILE A 18 9.48 -21.80 11.57
CA ILE A 18 9.79 -20.49 11.00
C ILE A 18 8.51 -19.69 10.69
N PHE A 19 7.47 -20.34 10.14
CA PHE A 19 6.18 -19.71 9.90
C PHE A 19 5.48 -19.28 11.21
N ALA A 20 5.51 -20.14 12.23
CA ALA A 20 4.99 -19.82 13.55
C ALA A 20 5.72 -18.63 14.18
N LEU A 21 7.05 -18.56 14.07
CA LEU A 21 7.85 -17.44 14.55
C LEU A 21 7.46 -16.12 13.85
N ALA A 22 7.23 -16.13 12.53
CA ALA A 22 6.78 -14.94 11.82
C ALA A 22 5.38 -14.47 12.27
N ILE A 23 4.45 -15.40 12.53
CA ILE A 23 3.13 -15.07 13.10
C ILE A 23 3.29 -14.49 14.49
N ILE A 24 4.08 -15.12 15.37
CA ILE A 24 4.35 -14.62 16.72
C ILE A 24 4.92 -13.21 16.65
N PHE A 25 5.84 -12.94 15.73
CA PHE A 25 6.41 -11.60 15.57
C PHE A 25 5.37 -10.59 15.10
N CYS A 26 4.47 -10.96 14.17
CA CYS A 26 3.33 -10.10 13.80
C CYS A 26 2.39 -9.84 14.98
N VAL A 27 2.11 -10.85 15.81
CA VAL A 27 1.31 -10.71 17.04
C VAL A 27 1.99 -9.74 18.00
N LEU A 28 3.28 -9.93 18.29
CA LEU A 28 4.03 -9.04 19.18
C LEU A 28 3.96 -7.59 18.70
N ILE A 29 4.18 -7.33 17.41
CA ILE A 29 4.09 -5.98 16.87
C ILE A 29 2.65 -5.46 16.92
N ALA A 30 1.64 -6.28 16.59
CA ALA A 30 0.26 -5.85 16.60
C ALA A 30 -0.19 -5.33 17.99
N PHE A 31 0.27 -5.96 19.08
CA PHE A 31 -0.10 -5.57 20.44
C PHE A 31 0.88 -4.58 21.10
N PHE A 32 2.18 -4.65 20.81
CA PHE A 32 3.22 -3.89 21.52
C PHE A 32 3.85 -2.75 20.70
N LYS A 33 3.36 -2.47 19.48
CA LYS A 33 3.88 -1.38 18.62
C LYS A 33 3.98 -0.02 19.31
N GLU A 34 3.02 0.35 20.18
CA GLU A 34 2.99 1.65 20.88
C GLU A 34 4.15 1.78 21.89
N SER A 35 4.71 0.66 22.37
CA SER A 35 5.89 0.63 23.24
C SER A 35 7.22 0.59 22.48
N ILE A 36 7.19 0.27 21.18
CA ILE A 36 8.38 0.07 20.34
C ILE A 36 8.64 1.29 19.46
N PHE A 37 7.58 1.90 18.92
CA PHE A 37 7.65 3.00 17.99
C PHE A 37 7.31 4.34 18.65
N PRO A 38 7.90 5.46 18.18
CA PRO A 38 7.56 6.79 18.67
C PRO A 38 6.07 7.12 18.54
N GLU A 39 5.54 7.88 19.49
CA GLU A 39 4.11 8.25 19.57
C GLU A 39 3.57 8.94 18.32
N LYS A 40 4.42 9.67 17.58
CA LYS A 40 4.02 10.37 16.34
C LYS A 40 3.42 9.47 15.27
N TYR A 41 3.77 8.18 15.26
CA TYR A 41 3.17 7.22 14.32
C TYR A 41 1.70 6.89 14.66
N PHE A 42 1.23 7.26 15.85
CA PHE A 42 -0.08 6.92 16.39
C PHE A 42 -0.96 8.15 16.67
N PHE A 43 -0.54 9.36 16.32
CA PHE A 43 -1.33 10.59 16.52
C PHE A 43 -2.74 10.53 15.93
N ASP A 44 -2.87 10.02 14.70
CA ASP A 44 -4.20 9.80 14.10
C ASP A 44 -5.06 8.83 14.93
N SER A 45 -4.44 7.80 15.48
CA SER A 45 -5.12 6.78 16.27
C SER A 45 -5.62 7.33 17.62
N TYR A 46 -4.81 8.17 18.27
CA TYR A 46 -5.22 8.90 19.47
C TYR A 46 -6.40 9.84 19.16
N GLY A 47 -6.35 10.56 18.04
CA GLY A 47 -7.45 11.42 17.60
C GLY A 47 -8.75 10.66 17.33
N ILE A 48 -8.66 9.49 16.70
CA ILE A 48 -9.83 8.62 16.48
C ILE A 48 -10.37 8.08 17.81
N GLN A 49 -9.50 7.67 18.74
CA GLN A 49 -9.92 7.20 20.06
C GLN A 49 -10.68 8.30 20.83
N ASP A 50 -10.15 9.54 20.86
CA ASP A 50 -10.81 10.66 21.55
C ASP A 50 -12.24 10.87 21.01
N LEU A 51 -12.45 10.71 19.70
CA LEU A 51 -13.78 10.79 19.08
C LEU A 51 -14.69 9.60 19.39
N VAL A 52 -14.14 8.40 19.56
CA VAL A 52 -14.92 7.22 19.98
C VAL A 52 -15.44 7.42 21.41
N GLU A 53 -14.60 7.96 22.29
CA GLU A 53 -14.92 8.20 23.71
C GLU A 53 -15.76 9.47 23.91
N HIS A 54 -15.48 10.54 23.16
CA HIS A 54 -16.09 11.86 23.28
C HIS A 54 -16.74 12.33 21.96
N PRO A 55 -17.88 11.76 21.54
CA PRO A 55 -18.46 11.95 20.20
C PRO A 55 -19.02 13.36 19.93
N TYR A 56 -19.16 14.21 20.94
CA TYR A 56 -19.69 15.58 20.80
C TYR A 56 -18.61 16.62 20.54
N LYS A 57 -17.33 16.22 20.55
CA LYS A 57 -16.21 17.10 20.23
C LYS A 57 -16.13 17.20 18.71
N SER A 58 -16.60 18.30 18.12
CA SER A 58 -16.59 18.45 16.67
C SER A 58 -15.15 18.55 16.17
N VAL A 59 -14.66 17.50 15.51
CA VAL A 59 -13.48 17.61 14.67
C VAL A 59 -13.96 17.99 13.28
N GLY A 60 -13.38 19.05 12.71
CA GLY A 60 -13.81 19.60 11.40
C GLY A 60 -13.68 18.62 10.23
N ASP A 61 -12.97 17.51 10.40
CA ASP A 61 -12.84 16.46 9.38
C ASP A 61 -13.91 15.35 9.58
N THR A 62 -14.94 15.40 8.73
CA THR A 62 -16.00 14.40 8.63
C THR A 62 -15.48 12.98 8.43
N SER A 63 -14.34 12.80 7.75
CA SER A 63 -13.79 11.48 7.48
C SER A 63 -13.15 10.83 8.70
N VAL A 64 -12.59 11.61 9.63
CA VAL A 64 -12.10 11.09 10.93
C VAL A 64 -13.29 10.68 11.80
N THR A 65 -14.35 11.50 11.80
CA THR A 65 -15.60 11.19 12.51
C THR A 65 -16.24 9.89 12.01
N ASN A 66 -16.30 9.69 10.69
CA ASN A 66 -16.81 8.45 10.09
C ASN A 66 -15.95 7.23 10.47
N THR A 67 -14.65 7.42 10.65
CA THR A 67 -13.73 6.37 11.12
C THR A 67 -14.02 6.00 12.57
N ALA A 68 -14.20 6.97 13.45
CA ALA A 68 -14.60 6.73 14.83
C ALA A 68 -15.96 6.00 14.91
N ASN A 69 -16.94 6.42 14.12
CA ASN A 69 -18.24 5.76 14.03
C ASN A 69 -18.13 4.30 13.54
N PHE A 70 -17.26 4.02 12.56
CA PHE A 70 -16.99 2.66 12.11
C PHE A 70 -16.50 1.76 13.25
N TYR A 71 -15.52 2.21 14.02
CA TYR A 71 -15.02 1.45 15.17
C TYR A 71 -16.05 1.29 16.29
N LYS A 72 -16.85 2.34 16.54
CA LYS A 72 -17.94 2.32 17.52
C LYS A 72 -19.03 1.32 17.15
N ILE A 73 -19.44 1.28 15.88
CA ILE A 73 -20.44 0.33 15.36
C ILE A 73 -19.94 -1.12 15.47
N LEU A 74 -18.65 -1.34 15.24
CA LEU A 74 -18.03 -2.66 15.40
C LEU A 74 -17.83 -3.07 16.86
N HIS A 75 -18.01 -2.15 17.82
CA HIS A 75 -17.78 -2.37 19.24
C HIS A 75 -16.37 -2.91 19.54
N VAL A 76 -15.36 -2.41 18.83
CA VAL A 76 -13.95 -2.81 19.03
C VAL A 76 -13.16 -1.70 19.73
N ASP A 77 -12.27 -2.10 20.62
CA ASP A 77 -11.32 -1.19 21.29
C ASP A 77 -9.98 -1.14 20.53
N ARG A 78 -9.15 -0.16 20.84
CA ARG A 78 -7.86 0.05 20.17
C ARG A 78 -6.81 -1.02 20.51
N PHE A 79 -6.83 -1.55 21.74
CA PHE A 79 -5.71 -2.29 22.31
C PHE A 79 -5.84 -3.81 22.15
N VAL A 80 -7.07 -4.33 22.10
CA VAL A 80 -7.34 -5.76 22.06
C VAL A 80 -8.05 -6.15 20.77
N TRP A 81 -9.29 -5.70 20.58
CA TRP A 81 -10.12 -6.18 19.47
C TRP A 81 -9.64 -5.68 18.11
N THR A 82 -9.12 -4.45 18.02
CA THR A 82 -8.58 -3.93 16.75
C THR A 82 -7.34 -4.70 16.27
N PRO A 83 -6.31 -4.94 17.10
CA PRO A 83 -5.20 -5.81 16.72
C PRO A 83 -5.62 -7.22 16.33
N ILE A 84 -6.57 -7.83 17.05
CA ILE A 84 -7.08 -9.17 16.72
C ILE A 84 -7.76 -9.15 15.35
N LEU A 85 -8.66 -8.20 15.11
CA LEU A 85 -9.37 -8.05 13.84
C LEU A 85 -8.38 -7.86 12.69
N ALA A 86 -7.40 -6.98 12.86
CA ALA A 86 -6.37 -6.72 11.87
C ALA A 86 -5.53 -7.96 11.57
N LEU A 87 -5.04 -8.66 12.61
CA LEU A 87 -4.20 -9.86 12.46
C LEU A 87 -4.97 -10.98 11.74
N LEU A 88 -6.19 -11.29 12.21
CA LEU A 88 -7.00 -12.36 11.63
C LEU A 88 -7.37 -12.06 10.18
N SER A 89 -7.89 -10.86 9.90
CA SER A 89 -8.26 -10.47 8.54
C SER A 89 -7.06 -10.43 7.59
N TYR A 90 -5.90 -9.98 8.06
CA TYR A 90 -4.66 -9.93 7.29
C TYR A 90 -4.12 -11.34 6.98
N LEU A 91 -4.07 -12.24 7.97
CA LEU A 91 -3.67 -13.63 7.77
C LEU A 91 -4.62 -14.36 6.83
N ILE A 92 -5.93 -14.18 6.98
CA ILE A 92 -6.94 -14.71 6.04
C ILE A 92 -6.66 -14.18 4.62
N GLY A 93 -6.41 -12.89 4.47
CA GLY A 93 -6.06 -12.27 3.19
C GLY A 93 -4.85 -12.94 2.53
N ILE A 94 -3.77 -13.15 3.28
CA ILE A 94 -2.56 -13.84 2.77
C ILE A 94 -2.88 -15.27 2.34
N LEU A 95 -3.56 -16.05 3.19
CA LEU A 95 -3.88 -17.45 2.92
C LEU A 95 -4.74 -17.59 1.66
N VAL A 96 -5.76 -16.74 1.50
CA VAL A 96 -6.62 -16.72 0.32
C VAL A 96 -5.85 -16.34 -0.93
N VAL A 97 -4.98 -15.32 -0.85
CA VAL A 97 -4.11 -14.94 -1.97
C VAL A 97 -3.19 -16.09 -2.39
N PHE A 98 -2.51 -16.74 -1.45
CA PHE A 98 -1.61 -17.85 -1.75
C PHE A 98 -2.35 -19.03 -2.38
N LYS A 99 -3.51 -19.39 -1.83
CA LYS A 99 -4.37 -20.44 -2.40
C LYS A 99 -4.84 -20.07 -3.80
N LYS A 100 -5.33 -18.84 -4.00
CA LYS A 100 -5.87 -18.37 -5.29
C LYS A 100 -4.82 -18.36 -6.40
N TYR A 101 -3.58 -18.01 -6.07
CA TYR A 101 -2.48 -17.91 -7.04
C TYR A 101 -1.58 -19.16 -7.05
N ASN A 102 -2.02 -20.27 -6.46
CA ASN A 102 -1.30 -21.55 -6.40
C ASN A 102 0.16 -21.39 -5.95
N VAL A 103 0.36 -20.63 -4.88
CA VAL A 103 1.68 -20.47 -4.25
C VAL A 103 1.98 -21.72 -3.42
N GLU A 104 2.75 -22.64 -4.00
CA GLU A 104 3.10 -23.91 -3.36
C GLU A 104 4.34 -23.81 -2.47
N ALA A 105 5.35 -23.05 -2.90
CA ALA A 105 6.62 -22.92 -2.19
C ALA A 105 7.21 -21.51 -2.32
N ILE A 106 7.80 -21.05 -1.21
CA ILE A 106 8.43 -19.75 -1.08
C ILE A 106 9.86 -19.97 -0.58
N SER A 107 10.85 -19.35 -1.23
CA SER A 107 12.23 -19.41 -0.75
C SER A 107 12.38 -18.64 0.56
N PHE A 108 13.37 -19.00 1.38
CA PHE A 108 13.59 -18.36 2.69
C PHE A 108 13.73 -16.83 2.59
N THR A 109 14.48 -16.31 1.62
CA THR A 109 14.63 -14.86 1.40
C THR A 109 13.28 -14.17 1.13
N LYS A 110 12.43 -14.78 0.31
CA LYS A 110 11.10 -14.25 0.02
C LYS A 110 10.17 -14.33 1.23
N PHE A 111 10.30 -15.39 2.02
CA PHE A 111 9.58 -15.53 3.29
C PHE A 111 9.97 -14.44 4.28
N LEU A 112 11.27 -14.15 4.45
CA LEU A 112 11.74 -13.04 5.28
C LEU A 112 11.18 -11.70 4.79
N LEU A 113 11.17 -11.48 3.48
CA LEU A 113 10.63 -10.27 2.89
C LEU A 113 9.12 -10.12 3.15
N ILE A 114 8.33 -11.19 2.95
CA ILE A 114 6.89 -11.22 3.27
C ILE A 114 6.66 -10.96 4.76
N THR A 115 7.50 -11.52 5.63
CA THR A 115 7.45 -11.28 7.08
C THR A 115 7.73 -9.81 7.40
N ALA A 116 8.76 -9.21 6.80
CA ALA A 116 9.09 -7.80 7.00
C ALA A 116 7.95 -6.86 6.61
N TYR A 117 7.32 -7.09 5.44
CA TYR A 117 6.14 -6.33 5.03
C TYR A 117 4.96 -6.57 5.98
N SER A 118 4.74 -7.81 6.41
CA SER A 118 3.64 -8.14 7.35
C SER A 118 3.81 -7.44 8.70
N VAL A 119 5.04 -7.38 9.22
CA VAL A 119 5.38 -6.62 10.43
C VAL A 119 5.11 -5.13 10.24
N MET A 120 5.55 -4.54 9.12
CA MET A 120 5.25 -3.14 8.81
C MET A 120 3.74 -2.89 8.70
N ALA A 121 2.98 -3.82 8.10
CA ALA A 121 1.53 -3.70 8.06
C ALA A 121 0.93 -3.68 9.46
N MET A 122 1.37 -4.58 10.35
CA MET A 122 0.87 -4.60 11.73
C MET A 122 1.11 -3.27 12.46
N VAL A 123 2.18 -2.52 12.20
CA VAL A 123 2.36 -1.19 12.82
C VAL A 123 1.19 -0.25 12.48
N TYR A 124 0.70 -0.28 11.25
CA TYR A 124 -0.26 0.71 10.75
C TYR A 124 -1.74 0.25 10.77
N ILE A 125 -2.00 -1.04 10.50
CA ILE A 125 -3.38 -1.55 10.39
C ILE A 125 -3.90 -2.17 11.70
N SER A 126 -3.07 -2.38 12.72
CA SER A 126 -3.51 -2.97 14.01
C SER A 126 -3.90 -1.93 15.06
N THR A 127 -4.21 -0.70 14.66
CA THR A 127 -4.67 0.37 15.55
C THR A 127 -5.89 1.05 14.93
N PHE A 128 -6.48 2.02 15.64
CA PHE A 128 -7.52 2.85 15.04
C PHE A 128 -6.92 3.68 13.90
N SER A 129 -7.27 3.32 12.66
CA SER A 129 -6.75 3.98 11.48
C SER A 129 -7.69 3.81 10.28
N LYS A 130 -7.72 4.82 9.41
CA LYS A 130 -8.36 4.71 8.09
C LYS A 130 -7.72 3.59 7.25
N ASP A 131 -6.50 3.15 7.58
CA ASP A 131 -5.74 2.13 6.87
C ASP A 131 -6.29 0.72 7.16
N LEU A 132 -6.71 0.44 8.40
CA LEU A 132 -7.46 -0.78 8.67
C LEU A 132 -8.81 -0.76 7.95
N VAL A 133 -9.49 0.39 7.93
CA VAL A 133 -10.77 0.52 7.22
C VAL A 133 -10.60 0.24 5.72
N VAL A 134 -9.57 0.80 5.07
CA VAL A 134 -9.31 0.52 3.65
C VAL A 134 -8.90 -0.94 3.43
N PHE A 135 -8.17 -1.54 4.37
CA PHE A 135 -7.86 -2.96 4.30
C PHE A 135 -9.14 -3.81 4.33
N LEU A 136 -10.03 -3.59 5.29
CA LEU A 136 -11.26 -4.37 5.49
C LEU A 136 -12.32 -4.12 4.43
N LEU A 137 -12.48 -2.86 3.98
CA LEU A 137 -13.52 -2.49 3.03
C LEU A 137 -13.06 -2.57 1.59
N VAL A 138 -11.79 -2.38 1.28
CA VAL A 138 -11.32 -2.34 -0.12
C VAL A 138 -10.43 -3.52 -0.47
N VAL A 139 -9.36 -3.75 0.27
CA VAL A 139 -8.36 -4.76 -0.11
C VAL A 139 -8.85 -6.18 0.13
N LEU A 140 -9.43 -6.45 1.31
CA LEU A 140 -9.91 -7.78 1.64
C LEU A 140 -11.06 -8.21 0.71
N PRO A 141 -12.08 -7.37 0.42
CA PRO A 141 -13.10 -7.72 -0.58
C PRO A 141 -12.52 -7.86 -1.99
N PHE A 142 -11.49 -7.09 -2.37
CA PHE A 142 -10.79 -7.30 -3.64
C PHE A 142 -10.22 -8.72 -3.72
N ILE A 143 -9.52 -9.17 -2.68
CA ILE A 143 -8.91 -10.51 -2.62
C ILE A 143 -9.96 -11.60 -2.86
N PHE A 144 -11.17 -11.48 -2.31
CA PHE A 144 -12.23 -12.46 -2.53
C PHE A 144 -12.92 -12.31 -3.90
N PHE A 145 -13.20 -11.08 -4.33
CA PHE A 145 -14.13 -10.82 -5.43
C PHE A 145 -13.48 -10.55 -6.79
N GLU A 146 -12.17 -10.31 -6.87
CA GLU A 146 -11.56 -9.79 -8.09
C GLU A 146 -11.73 -10.67 -9.35
N LYS A 147 -11.91 -11.99 -9.20
CA LYS A 147 -12.16 -12.91 -10.33
C LYS A 147 -13.61 -12.92 -10.83
N LYS A 148 -14.59 -12.87 -9.92
CA LYS A 148 -16.01 -13.20 -10.24
C LYS A 148 -16.99 -12.08 -9.93
N TYR A 149 -16.76 -11.31 -8.85
CA TYR A 149 -17.72 -10.35 -8.32
C TYR A 149 -17.12 -8.93 -8.24
N LEU A 150 -16.34 -8.54 -9.25
CA LEU A 150 -15.62 -7.27 -9.24
C LEU A 150 -16.56 -6.04 -9.21
N PHE A 151 -17.78 -6.16 -9.72
CA PHE A 151 -18.82 -5.13 -9.55
C PHE A 151 -19.22 -4.97 -8.08
N VAL A 152 -19.34 -6.06 -7.32
CA VAL A 152 -19.59 -5.99 -5.87
C VAL A 152 -18.43 -5.29 -5.17
N TRP A 153 -17.18 -5.65 -5.51
CA TRP A 153 -16.00 -4.93 -5.00
C TRP A 153 -16.04 -3.42 -5.32
N THR A 154 -16.52 -3.04 -6.51
CA THR A 154 -16.65 -1.62 -6.88
C THR A 154 -17.60 -0.89 -5.93
N LEU A 155 -18.70 -1.51 -5.49
CA LEU A 155 -19.61 -0.91 -4.52
C LEU A 155 -18.93 -0.65 -3.17
N PHE A 156 -18.09 -1.57 -2.72
CA PHE A 156 -17.28 -1.38 -1.51
C PHE A 156 -16.31 -0.19 -1.65
N VAL A 157 -15.65 -0.04 -2.81
CA VAL A 157 -14.76 1.10 -3.06
C VAL A 157 -15.53 2.42 -3.10
N LEU A 158 -16.71 2.44 -3.72
CA LEU A 158 -17.57 3.63 -3.77
C LEU A 158 -18.05 4.01 -2.37
N PHE A 159 -18.46 3.03 -1.55
CA PHE A 159 -18.79 3.26 -0.15
C PHE A 159 -17.59 3.86 0.60
N TYR A 160 -16.40 3.28 0.45
CA TYR A 160 -15.19 3.80 1.07
C TYR A 160 -14.86 5.22 0.60
N ALA A 161 -14.99 5.50 -0.69
CA ALA A 161 -14.71 6.80 -1.28
C ALA A 161 -15.63 7.89 -0.72
N THR A 162 -16.93 7.61 -0.59
CA THR A 162 -17.92 8.57 -0.07
C THR A 162 -17.72 8.93 1.39
N PHE A 163 -17.40 7.94 2.24
CA PHE A 163 -17.40 8.15 3.70
C PHE A 163 -16.02 8.41 4.29
N PHE A 164 -14.95 7.90 3.67
CA PHE A 164 -13.62 7.93 4.29
C PHE A 164 -12.60 8.73 3.49
N ARG A 165 -12.54 8.56 2.15
CA ARG A 165 -11.53 9.25 1.33
C ARG A 165 -12.00 9.49 -0.11
N ASN A 166 -12.48 10.70 -0.40
CA ASN A 166 -13.06 11.09 -1.69
C ASN A 166 -12.15 10.81 -2.91
N TYR A 167 -10.82 10.93 -2.78
CA TYR A 167 -9.92 10.68 -3.90
C TYR A 167 -9.95 9.22 -4.40
N TRP A 168 -10.54 8.29 -3.66
CA TRP A 168 -10.75 6.91 -4.13
C TRP A 168 -11.73 6.81 -5.31
N PHE A 169 -12.55 7.84 -5.57
CA PHE A 169 -13.28 7.95 -6.83
C PHE A 169 -12.35 7.99 -8.05
N ILE A 170 -11.21 8.66 -7.94
CA ILE A 170 -10.18 8.68 -8.99
C ILE A 170 -9.55 7.29 -9.11
N THR A 171 -9.23 6.64 -7.98
CA THR A 171 -8.64 5.30 -7.97
C THR A 171 -9.51 4.29 -8.71
N ILE A 172 -10.82 4.27 -8.44
CA ILE A 172 -11.74 3.30 -9.08
C ILE A 172 -11.99 3.60 -10.56
N LEU A 173 -12.04 4.89 -10.94
CA LEU A 173 -12.14 5.30 -12.34
C LEU A 173 -10.92 4.84 -13.14
N LEU A 174 -9.71 5.10 -12.61
CA LEU A 174 -8.46 4.65 -13.21
C LEU A 174 -8.38 3.12 -13.27
N PHE A 175 -8.87 2.42 -12.24
CA PHE A 175 -8.84 0.96 -12.19
C PHE A 175 -9.58 0.36 -13.39
N TRP A 176 -10.81 0.79 -13.63
CA TRP A 176 -11.62 0.28 -14.74
C TRP A 176 -11.04 0.71 -16.09
N GLY A 177 -10.55 1.94 -16.22
CA GLY A 177 -9.86 2.41 -17.43
C GLY A 177 -8.63 1.57 -17.76
N PHE A 178 -7.78 1.29 -16.78
CA PHE A 178 -6.60 0.45 -16.99
C PHE A 178 -6.95 -0.99 -17.28
N LYS A 179 -7.90 -1.57 -16.56
CA LYS A 179 -8.34 -2.95 -16.75
C LYS A 179 -8.77 -3.22 -18.18
N PHE A 180 -9.60 -2.33 -18.73
CA PHE A 180 -10.19 -2.55 -20.06
C PHE A 180 -9.26 -2.16 -21.20
N PHE A 181 -8.47 -1.09 -21.07
CA PHE A 181 -7.83 -0.47 -22.24
C PHE A 181 -6.30 -0.46 -22.22
N ILE A 182 -5.66 -0.45 -21.05
CA ILE A 182 -4.27 0.02 -20.95
C ILE A 182 -3.31 -1.02 -20.35
N VAL A 183 -3.71 -1.76 -19.32
CA VAL A 183 -2.79 -2.58 -18.53
C VAL A 183 -2.10 -3.69 -19.34
N LYS A 184 -2.74 -4.14 -20.43
CA LYS A 184 -2.19 -5.14 -21.36
C LYS A 184 -1.29 -4.55 -22.45
N ARG A 185 -1.06 -3.23 -22.43
CA ARG A 185 -0.32 -2.47 -23.44
C ARG A 185 0.74 -1.62 -22.71
N PRO A 186 1.86 -2.19 -22.28
CA PRO A 186 2.85 -1.48 -21.45
C PRO A 186 3.41 -0.22 -22.13
N LYS A 187 3.57 -0.21 -23.45
CA LYS A 187 3.97 0.99 -24.21
C LYS A 187 2.94 2.12 -24.10
N LEU A 188 1.65 1.78 -24.05
CA LEU A 188 0.58 2.76 -23.88
C LEU A 188 0.57 3.35 -22.46
N LEU A 189 0.96 2.60 -21.43
CA LEU A 189 1.11 3.16 -20.07
C LEU A 189 2.11 4.32 -20.04
N LEU A 190 3.24 4.19 -20.74
CA LEU A 190 4.25 5.26 -20.81
C LEU A 190 3.70 6.57 -21.38
N PHE A 191 2.69 6.48 -22.25
CA PHE A 191 2.02 7.64 -22.82
C PHE A 191 0.86 8.13 -21.95
N VAL A 192 0.03 7.22 -21.43
CA VAL A 192 -1.17 7.59 -20.65
C VAL A 192 -0.81 8.21 -19.31
N ILE A 193 0.27 7.79 -18.66
CA ILE A 193 0.67 8.34 -17.35
C ILE A 193 0.96 9.85 -17.43
N PRO A 194 1.83 10.34 -18.34
CA PRO A 194 2.00 11.78 -18.55
C PRO A 194 0.70 12.50 -18.93
N VAL A 195 -0.10 11.93 -19.84
CA VAL A 195 -1.38 12.54 -20.25
C VAL A 195 -2.34 12.67 -19.08
N TYR A 196 -2.43 11.66 -18.21
CA TYR A 196 -3.22 11.70 -16.98
C TYR A 196 -2.81 12.89 -16.10
N TYR A 197 -1.51 13.09 -15.86
CA TYR A 197 -1.03 14.20 -15.04
C TYR A 197 -1.29 15.58 -15.66
N VAL A 198 -1.19 15.70 -16.98
CA VAL A 198 -1.57 16.93 -17.70
C VAL A 198 -3.06 17.20 -17.53
N LEU A 199 -3.91 16.20 -17.77
CA LEU A 199 -5.36 16.34 -17.68
C LEU A 199 -5.81 16.68 -16.26
N ILE A 200 -5.34 15.97 -15.24
CA ILE A 200 -5.77 16.22 -13.86
C ILE A 200 -5.27 17.58 -13.35
N SER A 201 -4.04 17.98 -13.69
CA SER A 201 -3.50 19.30 -13.34
C SER A 201 -4.28 20.41 -14.05
N PHE A 202 -4.63 20.22 -15.32
CA PHE A 202 -5.45 21.16 -16.08
C PHE A 202 -6.86 21.29 -15.49
N VAL A 203 -7.56 20.17 -15.27
CA VAL A 203 -8.92 20.16 -14.72
C VAL A 203 -8.94 20.80 -13.33
N TYR A 204 -7.98 20.46 -12.47
CA TYR A 204 -7.90 21.04 -11.13
C TYR A 204 -7.67 22.55 -11.19
N ASN A 205 -6.69 23.00 -11.99
CA ASN A 205 -6.39 24.41 -12.13
C ASN A 205 -7.57 25.20 -12.74
N TYR A 206 -8.28 24.61 -13.70
CA TYR A 206 -9.47 25.20 -14.31
C TYR A 206 -10.62 25.37 -13.32
N ILE A 207 -10.87 24.36 -12.47
CA ILE A 207 -11.99 24.39 -11.50
C ILE A 207 -11.67 25.28 -10.29
N PHE A 208 -10.46 25.16 -9.73
CA PHE A 208 -10.12 25.77 -8.45
C PHE A 208 -9.23 27.02 -8.57
N GLY A 209 -8.77 27.38 -9.77
CA GLY A 209 -7.89 28.53 -10.00
C GLY A 209 -6.51 28.43 -9.34
N THR A 210 -6.18 27.29 -8.74
CA THR A 210 -4.92 27.08 -7.99
C THR A 210 -4.13 25.89 -8.55
N PRO A 211 -2.81 25.84 -8.36
CA PRO A 211 -2.01 24.67 -8.73
C PRO A 211 -2.41 23.45 -7.90
N LEU A 212 -2.37 22.27 -8.52
CA LEU A 212 -2.72 21.01 -7.85
C LEU A 212 -1.75 20.68 -6.69
N SER A 213 -0.49 21.10 -6.80
CA SER A 213 0.54 20.98 -5.75
C SER A 213 0.18 21.70 -4.45
N MET A 214 -0.75 22.67 -4.49
CA MET A 214 -1.23 23.40 -3.32
C MET A 214 -1.87 22.46 -2.28
N ILE A 215 -2.51 21.36 -2.71
CA ILE A 215 -3.13 20.38 -1.80
C ILE A 215 -2.08 19.82 -0.82
N ARG A 216 -0.92 19.39 -1.36
CA ARG A 216 0.16 18.84 -0.54
C ARG A 216 0.84 19.93 0.29
N TYR A 217 0.97 21.13 -0.27
CA TYR A 217 1.56 22.26 0.43
C TYR A 217 0.75 22.57 1.69
N MET A 218 -0.56 22.76 1.55
CA MET A 218 -1.46 23.02 2.69
C MET A 218 -1.40 21.91 3.74
N THR A 219 -1.38 20.65 3.31
CA THR A 219 -1.30 19.50 4.23
C THR A 219 0.02 19.45 5.03
N ASN A 220 1.09 20.05 4.49
CA ASN A 220 2.39 20.09 5.14
C ASN A 220 2.64 21.36 5.97
N LEU A 221 1.77 22.38 5.91
CA LEU A 221 1.95 23.64 6.64
C LEU A 221 1.89 23.47 8.17
N ASP A 222 0.98 22.62 8.65
CA ASP A 222 0.71 22.43 10.08
C ASP A 222 1.56 21.33 10.72
N ARG A 223 2.56 20.81 10.01
CA ARG A 223 3.40 19.70 10.50
C ARG A 223 4.57 20.21 11.32
N ASP A 224 4.81 19.53 12.45
CA ASP A 224 6.00 19.75 13.26
C ASP A 224 7.29 19.40 12.50
N ALA A 225 8.40 20.02 12.89
CA ALA A 225 9.69 19.88 12.21
C ALA A 225 10.16 18.42 12.09
N ASP A 226 9.78 17.55 13.02
CA ASP A 226 10.14 16.14 13.04
C ASP A 226 9.24 15.25 12.17
N SER A 227 7.99 15.64 11.92
CA SER A 227 7.10 14.98 10.95
C SER A 227 7.32 15.49 9.53
N ALA A 228 7.81 16.72 9.37
CA ALA A 228 8.11 17.32 8.07
C ALA A 228 9.38 16.75 7.40
N GLN A 229 10.24 16.01 8.11
CA GLN A 229 11.53 15.53 7.59
C GLN A 229 11.42 14.66 6.33
N THR A 230 10.31 13.93 6.18
CA THR A 230 10.08 13.05 5.03
C THR A 230 9.07 13.63 4.03
N ALA A 231 8.73 14.91 4.17
CA ALA A 231 7.79 15.59 3.28
C ALA A 231 8.25 15.52 1.82
N ILE A 232 7.31 15.23 0.92
CA ILE A 232 7.58 15.17 -0.50
C ILE A 232 7.56 16.60 -1.05
N ALA A 233 8.75 17.10 -1.34
CA ALA A 233 8.93 18.44 -1.90
C ALA A 233 8.29 18.58 -3.29
N ILE A 234 8.04 19.83 -3.69
CA ILE A 234 7.76 20.17 -5.08
C ILE A 234 9.12 20.17 -5.80
N PHE A 235 9.36 19.16 -6.64
CA PHE A 235 10.62 18.95 -7.34
C PHE A 235 10.77 19.86 -8.56
N ILE A 236 9.66 20.12 -9.27
CA ILE A 236 9.63 21.03 -10.42
C ILE A 236 8.72 22.19 -10.05
N LYS A 237 9.31 23.39 -9.95
CA LYS A 237 8.58 24.62 -9.65
C LYS A 237 7.95 25.18 -10.92
N GLY A 238 6.70 25.61 -10.83
CA GLY A 238 6.00 26.32 -11.90
C GLY A 238 4.52 26.46 -11.57
N SER A 239 3.86 27.45 -12.16
CA SER A 239 2.44 27.74 -11.91
C SER A 239 1.50 27.23 -13.00
N ASN A 240 2.03 26.81 -14.15
CA ASN A 240 1.21 26.26 -15.23
C ASN A 240 1.00 24.74 -15.07
N PHE A 241 -0.09 24.23 -15.64
CA PHE A 241 -0.49 22.83 -15.50
C PHE A 241 0.50 21.82 -16.11
N PHE A 242 1.36 22.23 -17.06
CA PHE A 242 2.40 21.36 -17.60
C PHE A 242 3.53 21.15 -16.60
N MET A 243 3.98 22.20 -15.92
CA MET A 243 5.01 22.11 -14.88
C MET A 243 4.51 21.29 -13.68
N GLU A 244 3.24 21.46 -13.30
CA GLU A 244 2.58 20.63 -12.29
C GLU A 244 2.57 19.15 -12.71
N ALA A 245 2.20 18.86 -13.96
CA ALA A 245 2.21 17.49 -14.47
C ALA A 245 3.61 16.85 -14.45
N MET A 246 4.64 17.61 -14.82
CA MET A 246 6.04 17.16 -14.73
C MET A 246 6.44 16.91 -13.27
N ASN A 247 6.06 17.79 -12.34
CA ASN A 247 6.32 17.61 -10.92
C ASN A 247 5.71 16.30 -10.38
N TYR A 248 4.48 15.97 -10.78
CA TYR A 248 3.82 14.72 -10.37
C TYR A 248 4.42 13.49 -11.03
N PHE A 249 4.88 13.60 -12.27
CA PHE A 249 5.62 12.52 -12.93
C PHE A 249 6.94 12.22 -12.20
N VAL A 250 7.70 13.26 -11.82
CA VAL A 250 8.91 13.10 -10.99
C VAL A 250 8.58 12.55 -9.60
N THR A 251 7.49 13.03 -8.99
CA THR A 251 7.01 12.50 -7.71
C THR A 251 6.71 11.00 -7.80
N LEU A 252 6.02 10.53 -8.84
CA LEU A 252 5.76 9.11 -9.07
C LEU A 252 7.06 8.30 -9.16
N ILE A 253 8.05 8.80 -9.91
CA ILE A 253 9.37 8.15 -10.02
C ILE A 253 10.01 8.03 -8.64
N PHE A 254 9.98 9.09 -7.84
CA PHE A 254 10.55 9.07 -6.50
C PHE A 254 9.74 8.28 -5.47
N LEU A 255 8.42 8.08 -5.65
CA LEU A 255 7.68 7.12 -4.83
C LEU A 255 8.07 5.67 -5.16
N ILE A 256 8.44 5.38 -6.40
CA ILE A 256 8.91 4.05 -6.83
C ILE A 256 10.36 3.81 -6.39
N ALA A 257 11.21 4.83 -6.52
CA ALA A 257 12.61 4.83 -6.14
C ALA A 257 12.91 6.07 -5.28
N PRO A 258 12.75 5.98 -3.95
CA PRO A 258 12.79 7.13 -3.03
C PRO A 258 14.20 7.62 -2.76
N ILE A 259 14.87 8.13 -3.81
CA ILE A 259 16.18 8.77 -3.75
C ILE A 259 16.18 9.90 -2.70
N PRO A 260 15.18 10.81 -2.64
CA PRO A 260 15.16 11.85 -1.60
C PRO A 260 15.18 11.29 -0.18
N LEU A 261 14.51 10.15 0.07
CA LEU A 261 14.50 9.50 1.38
C LEU A 261 15.87 8.89 1.72
N ILE A 262 16.57 8.31 0.73
CA ILE A 262 17.93 7.79 0.89
C ILE A 262 18.92 8.92 1.24
N LEU A 263 18.77 10.08 0.59
CA LEU A 263 19.65 11.24 0.79
C LEU A 263 19.57 11.86 2.19
N LEU A 264 18.51 11.58 2.96
CA LEU A 264 18.43 11.96 4.37
C LEU A 264 19.43 11.18 5.26
N ALA A 265 20.05 10.12 4.74
CA ALA A 265 21.14 9.36 5.34
C ALA A 265 20.87 8.81 6.76
N LYS A 266 19.59 8.67 7.17
CA LYS A 266 19.22 8.01 8.42
C LYS A 266 19.03 6.50 8.20
N PRO A 267 19.58 5.61 9.05
CA PRO A 267 19.49 4.16 8.85
C PRO A 267 18.06 3.64 8.64
N PHE A 268 17.10 4.13 9.43
CA PHE A 268 15.69 3.77 9.29
C PHE A 268 15.10 4.14 7.93
N TYR A 269 15.42 5.34 7.41
CA TYR A 269 14.93 5.81 6.11
C TYR A 269 15.54 5.05 4.94
N ILE A 270 16.81 4.64 5.05
CA ILE A 270 17.45 3.78 4.06
C ILE A 270 16.76 2.41 4.01
N ILE A 271 16.44 1.82 5.16
CA ILE A 271 15.72 0.53 5.22
C ILE A 271 14.34 0.67 4.58
N LEU A 272 13.58 1.71 4.91
CA LEU A 272 12.28 1.97 4.28
C LEU A 272 12.40 2.16 2.77
N ALA A 273 13.37 2.94 2.31
CA ALA A 273 13.64 3.14 0.89
C ALA A 273 13.95 1.83 0.16
N LEU A 274 14.79 0.97 0.75
CA LEU A 274 15.10 -0.34 0.19
C LEU A 274 13.87 -1.25 0.12
N LEU A 275 13.01 -1.24 1.14
CA LEU A 275 11.76 -2.01 1.12
C LEU A 275 10.80 -1.50 0.03
N ILE A 276 10.72 -0.18 -0.20
CA ILE A 276 9.96 0.39 -1.32
C ILE A 276 10.54 -0.06 -2.67
N ILE A 277 11.86 0.04 -2.87
CA ILE A 277 12.52 -0.36 -4.11
C ILE A 277 12.29 -1.85 -4.40
N VAL A 278 12.48 -2.71 -3.39
CA VAL A 278 12.28 -4.16 -3.52
C VAL A 278 10.81 -4.48 -3.84
N PHE A 279 9.87 -3.74 -3.25
CA PHE A 279 8.44 -3.88 -3.54
C PHE A 279 8.15 -3.63 -5.01
N PHE A 280 8.56 -2.46 -5.52
CA PHE A 280 8.28 -2.08 -6.91
C PHE A 280 9.10 -2.87 -7.91
N TYR A 281 10.33 -3.25 -7.59
CA TYR A 281 11.12 -4.15 -8.43
C TYR A 281 10.39 -5.48 -8.67
N ASN A 282 9.87 -6.11 -7.61
CA ASN A 282 9.12 -7.37 -7.76
C ASN A 282 7.81 -7.17 -8.52
N PHE A 283 7.10 -6.07 -8.28
CA PHE A 283 5.88 -5.72 -9.01
C PHE A 283 6.14 -5.52 -10.51
N ILE A 284 7.08 -4.64 -10.87
CA ILE A 284 7.43 -4.32 -12.26
C ILE A 284 7.95 -5.57 -12.98
N LYS A 285 8.78 -6.37 -12.32
CA LYS A 285 9.28 -7.65 -12.86
C LYS A 285 8.14 -8.61 -13.19
N LEU A 286 7.15 -8.76 -12.30
CA LEU A 286 5.98 -9.59 -12.58
C LEU A 286 5.14 -8.98 -13.71
N TYR A 287 4.92 -7.66 -13.68
CA TYR A 287 4.15 -6.93 -14.68
C TYR A 287 4.70 -7.14 -16.10
N ILE A 288 5.99 -6.88 -16.31
CA ILE A 288 6.65 -7.06 -17.62
C ILE A 288 6.52 -8.50 -18.11
N LYS A 289 6.58 -9.48 -17.21
CA LYS A 289 6.48 -10.90 -17.56
C LYS A 289 5.05 -11.36 -17.85
N GLU A 290 4.05 -10.80 -17.18
CA GLU A 290 2.69 -11.36 -17.12
C GLU A 290 1.60 -10.37 -17.52
N TYR A 291 1.91 -9.19 -18.09
CA TYR A 291 0.90 -8.18 -18.44
C TYR A 291 -0.19 -8.68 -19.40
N PHE A 292 0.09 -9.70 -20.22
CA PHE A 292 -0.87 -10.34 -21.12
C PHE A 292 -1.76 -11.37 -20.40
N ASN A 293 -1.34 -11.85 -19.23
CA ASN A 293 -2.05 -12.85 -18.47
C ASN A 293 -3.28 -12.23 -17.78
N LYS A 294 -4.46 -12.77 -18.11
CA LYS A 294 -5.75 -12.29 -17.58
C LYS A 294 -5.81 -12.42 -16.06
N ASP A 295 -5.05 -13.34 -15.47
CA ASP A 295 -5.10 -13.59 -14.03
C ASP A 295 -4.55 -12.46 -13.16
N TYR A 296 -3.65 -11.65 -13.71
CA TYR A 296 -3.00 -10.55 -13.00
C TYR A 296 -3.54 -9.19 -13.42
N THR A 297 -4.41 -9.14 -14.43
CA THR A 297 -4.95 -7.89 -15.00
C THR A 297 -5.54 -7.00 -13.90
N ASN A 298 -6.39 -7.55 -13.00
CA ASN A 298 -6.99 -6.75 -11.94
C ASN A 298 -5.96 -6.26 -10.91
N ILE A 299 -5.01 -7.11 -10.50
CA ILE A 299 -3.95 -6.70 -9.54
C ILE A 299 -3.13 -5.56 -10.12
N PHE A 300 -2.70 -5.69 -11.38
CA PHE A 300 -1.91 -4.65 -12.05
C PHE A 300 -2.71 -3.36 -12.19
N SER A 301 -3.97 -3.44 -12.61
CA SER A 301 -4.84 -2.27 -12.68
C SER A 301 -4.98 -1.60 -11.32
N PHE A 302 -5.22 -2.36 -10.26
CA PHE A 302 -5.42 -1.79 -8.92
C PHE A 302 -4.15 -1.13 -8.39
N VAL A 303 -3.00 -1.80 -8.45
CA VAL A 303 -1.73 -1.24 -7.95
C VAL A 303 -1.31 -0.01 -8.76
N ILE A 304 -1.42 -0.03 -10.09
CA ILE A 304 -1.06 1.14 -10.93
C ILE A 304 -2.01 2.31 -10.64
N SER A 305 -3.32 2.09 -10.57
CA SER A 305 -4.29 3.15 -10.24
C SER A 305 -4.06 3.73 -8.86
N PHE A 306 -3.83 2.88 -7.87
CA PHE A 306 -3.48 3.32 -6.52
C PHE A 306 -2.23 4.21 -6.54
N MET A 307 -1.16 3.78 -7.22
CA MET A 307 0.10 4.53 -7.30
C MET A 307 -0.03 5.91 -7.95
N LEU A 308 -0.80 6.02 -9.03
CA LEU A 308 -1.03 7.31 -9.67
C LEU A 308 -1.77 8.28 -8.74
N VAL A 309 -2.74 7.79 -7.97
CA VAL A 309 -3.46 8.64 -7.01
C VAL A 309 -2.58 8.99 -5.81
N GLN A 310 -1.80 8.03 -5.28
CA GLN A 310 -0.84 8.31 -4.20
C GLN A 310 0.14 9.41 -4.59
N SER A 311 0.69 9.38 -5.81
CA SER A 311 1.62 10.43 -6.25
C SER A 311 1.05 11.86 -6.24
N LEU A 312 -0.28 12.01 -6.34
CA LEU A 312 -0.94 13.30 -6.30
C LEU A 312 -1.11 13.84 -4.87
N PHE A 313 -1.57 12.97 -3.97
CA PHE A 313 -2.08 13.38 -2.66
C PHE A 313 -1.12 13.09 -1.51
N GLU A 314 -0.11 12.24 -1.72
CA GLU A 314 0.74 11.79 -0.63
C GLU A 314 1.67 12.92 -0.16
N PRO A 315 1.60 13.32 1.12
CA PRO A 315 2.35 14.48 1.61
C PRO A 315 3.79 14.13 2.00
N ASP A 316 4.09 12.88 2.38
CA ASP A 316 5.40 12.42 2.85
C ASP A 316 5.64 10.91 2.64
N TYR A 317 6.90 10.47 2.74
CA TYR A 317 7.23 9.05 2.54
C TYR A 317 6.79 8.12 3.69
N GLY A 318 6.66 8.60 4.92
CA GLY A 318 6.19 7.78 6.04
C GLY A 318 4.72 7.40 5.86
N SER A 319 3.89 8.40 5.57
CA SER A 319 2.49 8.25 5.20
C SER A 319 2.34 7.41 3.92
N PHE A 320 3.25 7.54 2.94
CA PHE A 320 3.25 6.68 1.74
C PHE A 320 3.39 5.19 2.11
N VAL A 321 4.36 4.83 2.95
CA VAL A 321 4.58 3.45 3.40
C VAL A 321 3.35 2.94 4.16
N ARG A 322 2.76 3.78 5.01
CA ARG A 322 1.54 3.49 5.75
C ARG A 322 0.35 3.22 4.84
N HIS A 323 0.10 4.04 3.83
CA HIS A 323 -0.98 3.84 2.86
C HIS A 323 -0.73 2.63 1.93
N LEU A 324 0.54 2.28 1.70
CA LEU A 324 0.89 1.08 0.93
C LEU A 324 0.66 -0.22 1.72
N ALA A 325 0.73 -0.17 3.05
CA ALA A 325 0.68 -1.35 3.92
C ALA A 325 -0.57 -2.24 3.75
N PRO A 326 -1.80 -1.69 3.64
CA PRO A 326 -2.99 -2.48 3.33
C PRO A 326 -2.86 -3.31 2.04
N LEU A 327 -2.08 -2.86 1.05
CA LEU A 327 -1.95 -3.54 -0.25
C LEU A 327 -0.89 -4.65 -0.27
N TYR A 328 -0.08 -4.80 0.78
CA TYR A 328 1.02 -5.78 0.81
C TYR A 328 0.59 -7.23 0.46
N PRO A 329 -0.57 -7.76 0.92
CA PRO A 329 -0.99 -9.11 0.56
C PRO A 329 -1.10 -9.34 -0.95
N LEU A 330 -1.52 -8.33 -1.73
CA LEU A 330 -1.64 -8.44 -3.19
C LEU A 330 -0.27 -8.61 -3.86
N ILE A 331 0.78 -8.05 -3.26
CA ILE A 331 2.12 -8.00 -3.82
C ILE A 331 2.92 -9.24 -3.41
N PHE A 332 2.47 -9.96 -2.38
CA PHE A 332 3.05 -11.26 -2.04
C PHE A 332 2.94 -12.25 -3.19
N VAL A 333 1.95 -12.11 -4.08
CA VAL A 333 1.90 -12.85 -5.36
C VAL A 333 3.14 -12.57 -6.22
N CYS A 334 3.53 -11.29 -6.35
CA CYS A 334 4.70 -10.86 -7.12
C CYS A 334 6.00 -11.42 -6.55
N ILE A 335 6.10 -11.46 -5.23
CA ILE A 335 7.26 -12.00 -4.52
C ILE A 335 7.29 -13.54 -4.67
N ALA A 336 6.16 -14.20 -4.41
CA ALA A 336 6.06 -15.65 -4.34
C ALA A 336 6.15 -16.35 -5.70
N LYS A 337 5.48 -15.86 -6.76
CA LYS A 337 5.39 -16.55 -8.07
C LYS A 337 6.73 -16.66 -8.81
N ASN A 338 7.77 -15.93 -8.40
CA ASN A 338 9.12 -16.03 -8.95
C ASN A 338 9.87 -17.34 -8.60
N THR A 339 9.20 -18.39 -8.14
CA THR A 339 9.84 -19.66 -7.74
C THR A 339 9.78 -20.61 -8.93
N LYS A 340 10.82 -20.61 -9.78
CA LYS A 340 11.05 -21.77 -10.64
C LYS A 340 11.39 -22.94 -9.73
N PHE A 341 10.57 -23.98 -9.69
CA PHE A 341 11.04 -25.27 -9.20
C PHE A 341 12.19 -25.71 -10.11
N LEU A 342 13.37 -25.92 -9.53
CA LEU A 342 14.36 -26.77 -10.17
C LEU A 342 13.69 -28.14 -10.26
N LYS A 343 13.27 -28.54 -11.47
CA LYS A 343 13.00 -29.95 -11.76
C LYS A 343 14.26 -30.69 -11.34
N THR A 344 14.15 -31.52 -10.31
CA THR A 344 15.11 -32.59 -10.08
C THR A 344 15.11 -33.42 -11.35
N GLU A 345 16.18 -33.28 -12.14
CA GLU A 345 16.53 -34.27 -13.15
C GLU A 345 16.62 -35.61 -12.41
N ASN A 346 15.75 -36.54 -12.77
CA ASN A 346 16.00 -37.95 -12.48
C ASN A 346 17.31 -38.32 -13.16
N PRO A 347 18.35 -38.80 -12.47
CA PRO A 347 19.29 -39.66 -13.14
C PRO A 347 18.51 -40.93 -13.50
N LEU A 348 18.43 -41.18 -14.80
CA LEU A 348 17.96 -42.41 -15.39
C LEU A 348 18.68 -43.61 -14.77
N ILE A 349 17.94 -44.71 -14.65
CA ILE A 349 18.39 -46.06 -14.32
C ILE A 349 19.57 -46.47 -15.19
#